data_AF-X6LMG3-F1
#
_entry.id   AF-X6LMG3-F1
#
_cell.length_a   1.000
_cell.length_b   1.000
_cell.length_c   1.000
_cell.angle_alpha   90.00
_cell.angle_beta   90.00
_cell.angle_gamma   90.00
#
_symmetry.space_group_name_H-M   'P 1'
#
loop_
_entity.id
_entity.type
_entity.pdbx_description
1 polymer ?
#
loop_
_entity_poly.entity_id
_entity_poly.type
_entity_poly.pdbx_seq_one_letter_code
_entity_poly.pdbx_strand_id
1 'polypeptide(L)'
;QQWLQYCTDNINYSVIITGRPNAICSYLKKPRSFNVIGFQLKDINTYVHAYFQNISNDYGDHHYHHYHAEMLIKKMNDNTNLKLLSRTPLYLRLFCYFTRQQMIKEKEEKKEDIRNRSDLNELNGITISKLYEKLLECHMKWNWIKLNGTKDTSNEQNMFNEFEMEMDYLSHIAWEGLKCGQAIISCEIQQKALNIINNKYPRGHISVMSQWSRIHLFGFLQGQESMNPSHPINSVVVCCLLFGQMFISIK
;
A
#
# COMPACT_ATOMS: atom_id res chain seq x y z
N GLN A 1 27.78 -9.54 8.63
CA GLN A 1 27.98 -10.33 9.86
C GLN A 1 29.00 -9.68 10.80
N GLN A 2 30.24 -9.43 10.39
CA GLN A 2 31.30 -8.83 11.24
C GLN A 2 30.91 -7.49 11.88
N TRP A 3 30.27 -6.59 11.13
CA TRP A 3 29.75 -5.33 11.67
C TRP A 3 28.75 -5.55 12.81
N LEU A 4 27.79 -6.46 12.62
CA LEU A 4 26.80 -6.75 13.64
C LEU A 4 27.44 -7.38 14.88
N GLN A 5 28.41 -8.27 14.69
CA GLN A 5 29.19 -8.89 15.76
C GLN A 5 29.89 -7.83 16.61
N TYR A 6 30.59 -6.89 15.96
CA TYR A 6 31.24 -5.75 16.61
C TYR A 6 30.24 -4.91 17.41
N CYS A 7 29.08 -4.58 16.84
CA CYS A 7 28.05 -3.80 17.53
C CYS A 7 27.45 -4.55 18.71
N THR A 8 27.25 -5.86 18.62
CA THR A 8 26.67 -6.66 19.72
C THR A 8 27.64 -6.99 20.84
N ASP A 9 28.95 -7.00 20.56
CA ASP A 9 29.99 -7.30 21.56
C ASP A 9 30.45 -6.03 22.32
N ASN A 10 30.05 -4.83 21.88
CA ASN A 10 30.42 -3.56 22.49
C ASN A 10 29.28 -2.98 23.35
N ILE A 11 29.55 -2.78 24.64
CA ILE A 11 28.59 -2.30 25.64
C ILE A 11 28.04 -0.89 25.38
N ASN A 12 28.71 -0.10 24.54
CA ASN A 12 28.30 1.27 24.24
C ASN A 12 27.22 1.33 23.14
N TYR A 13 26.91 0.21 22.50
CA TYR A 13 25.89 0.14 21.45
C TYR A 13 24.70 -0.69 21.88
N SER A 14 23.52 -0.24 21.46
CA SER A 14 22.28 -1.01 21.51
C SER A 14 21.78 -1.17 20.08
N VAL A 15 21.53 -2.42 19.67
CA VAL A 15 21.09 -2.72 18.30
C VAL A 15 19.66 -3.26 18.34
N ILE A 16 18.76 -2.61 17.60
CA ILE A 16 17.39 -3.09 17.37
C ILE A 16 17.33 -3.65 15.95
N ILE A 17 16.93 -4.91 15.83
CA ILE A 17 16.81 -5.60 14.55
C ILE A 17 15.34 -6.00 14.37
N THR A 18 14.77 -5.68 13.22
CA THR A 18 13.45 -6.14 12.82
C THR A 18 13.59 -7.19 11.73
N GLY A 19 12.77 -8.24 11.79
CA GLY A 19 12.85 -9.35 10.84
C GLY A 19 11.60 -10.21 10.89
N ARG A 20 11.43 -11.06 9.88
CA ARG A 20 10.37 -12.08 9.90
C ARG A 20 10.72 -13.15 10.94
N PRO A 21 9.72 -13.82 11.56
CA PRO A 21 9.97 -14.90 12.53
C PRO A 21 10.88 -16.01 11.98
N ASN A 22 10.84 -16.25 10.66
CA ASN A 22 11.60 -17.30 10.00
C ASN A 22 13.00 -16.84 9.53
N ALA A 23 13.39 -15.60 9.83
CA ALA A 23 14.64 -14.98 9.39
C ALA A 23 15.55 -14.60 10.59
N ILE A 24 15.56 -15.41 11.64
CA ILE A 24 16.38 -15.18 12.83
C ILE A 24 17.84 -15.51 12.51
N CYS A 25 18.73 -14.54 12.72
CA CYS A 25 20.16 -14.72 12.52
C CYS A 25 20.76 -15.62 13.60
N SER A 26 21.25 -16.79 13.21
CA SER A 26 21.84 -17.81 14.11
C SER A 26 23.07 -17.31 14.88
N TYR A 27 23.76 -16.29 14.36
CA TYR A 27 24.96 -15.72 14.95
C TYR A 27 24.68 -14.63 16.01
N LEU A 28 23.40 -14.33 16.31
CA LEU A 28 23.06 -13.42 17.40
C LEU A 28 23.25 -14.10 18.75
N LYS A 29 24.15 -13.54 19.59
CA LYS A 29 24.36 -14.02 20.96
C LYS A 29 23.21 -13.56 21.86
N LYS A 30 22.35 -14.49 22.28
CA LYS A 30 21.27 -14.29 23.28
C LYS A 30 20.40 -13.02 23.04
N PRO A 31 19.79 -12.83 21.87
CA PRO A 31 18.98 -11.64 21.60
C PRO A 31 17.71 -11.61 22.47
N ARG A 32 17.37 -10.42 22.99
CA ARG A 32 16.04 -10.20 23.56
C ARG A 32 15.04 -10.08 22.43
N SER A 33 14.15 -11.07 22.33
CA SER A 33 13.18 -11.15 21.24
C SER A 33 11.85 -10.52 21.66
N PHE A 34 11.32 -9.65 20.81
CA PHE A 34 10.00 -9.04 20.96
C PHE A 34 9.15 -9.39 19.74
N ASN A 35 7.93 -9.86 19.98
CA ASN A 35 6.99 -10.19 18.92
C ASN A 35 6.03 -9.02 18.71
N VAL A 36 5.92 -8.55 17.47
CA VAL A 36 4.90 -7.57 17.08
C VAL A 36 3.63 -8.34 16.72
N ILE A 37 2.62 -8.28 17.58
CA ILE A 37 1.38 -9.07 17.47
C ILE A 37 0.22 -8.35 16.74
N GLY A 38 0.46 -7.14 16.23
CA GLY A 38 -0.54 -6.32 15.56
C GLY A 38 -1.51 -5.63 16.52
N PHE A 39 -2.60 -5.10 15.96
CA PHE A 39 -3.63 -4.39 16.72
C PHE A 39 -4.59 -5.34 17.44
N GLN A 40 -4.90 -5.00 18.68
CA GLN A 40 -6.00 -5.57 19.43
C GLN A 40 -7.31 -4.86 19.08
N LEU A 41 -8.45 -5.43 19.49
CA LEU A 41 -9.78 -4.87 19.18
C LEU A 41 -9.93 -3.41 19.64
N LYS A 42 -9.41 -3.08 20.82
CA LYS A 42 -9.42 -1.70 21.35
C LYS A 42 -8.59 -0.77 20.46
N ASP A 43 -7.40 -1.21 20.05
CA ASP A 43 -6.51 -0.43 19.18
C ASP A 43 -7.13 -0.19 17.81
N ILE A 44 -7.82 -1.20 17.25
CA ILE A 44 -8.55 -1.08 15.98
C ILE A 44 -9.60 0.02 16.08
N ASN A 45 -10.45 -0.02 17.11
CA ASN A 45 -11.48 1.00 17.32
C ASN A 45 -10.86 2.40 17.46
N THR A 46 -9.84 2.53 18.32
CA THR A 46 -9.13 3.81 18.50
C THR A 46 -8.52 4.31 17.20
N TYR A 47 -7.87 3.45 16.42
CA TYR A 47 -7.27 3.82 15.15
C TYR A 47 -8.31 4.28 14.13
N VAL A 48 -9.42 3.53 13.98
CA VAL A 48 -10.48 3.88 13.04
C VAL A 48 -11.11 5.21 13.39
N HIS A 49 -11.48 5.42 14.66
CA HIS A 49 -12.03 6.71 15.09
C HIS A 49 -11.07 7.86 14.87
N ALA A 50 -9.79 7.70 15.26
CA ALA A 50 -8.78 8.74 15.06
C ALA A 50 -8.57 9.05 13.57
N TYR A 51 -8.57 8.03 12.70
CA TYR A 51 -8.47 8.22 11.25
C TYR A 51 -9.60 9.11 10.72
N PHE A 52 -10.86 8.77 11.05
CA PHE A 52 -12.03 9.51 10.56
C PHE A 52 -12.18 10.89 11.19
N GLN A 53 -11.76 11.07 12.45
CA GLN A 53 -11.69 12.37 13.09
C GLN A 53 -10.67 13.29 12.40
N ASN A 54 -9.48 12.79 12.10
CA ASN A 54 -8.43 13.61 11.48
C ASN A 54 -8.81 14.13 10.09
N ILE A 55 -9.59 13.37 9.32
CA ILE A 55 -10.06 13.82 8.00
C ILE A 55 -11.37 14.64 8.07
N SER A 56 -12.03 14.70 9.24
CA SER A 56 -13.27 15.48 9.40
C SER A 56 -13.02 16.99 9.41
N ASN A 57 -11.82 17.40 9.80
CA ASN A 57 -11.38 18.79 9.74
C ASN A 57 -11.37 19.36 8.32
N ASP A 58 -11.29 18.50 7.29
CA ASP A 58 -11.33 18.90 5.89
C ASP A 58 -12.77 19.04 5.34
N TYR A 59 -13.79 18.47 6.01
CA TYR A 59 -15.13 18.24 5.42
C TYR A 59 -16.35 18.57 6.31
N GLY A 60 -16.15 19.15 7.49
CA GLY A 60 -17.16 19.93 8.22
C GLY A 60 -18.31 19.20 8.93
N ASP A 61 -18.44 17.86 8.84
CA ASP A 61 -19.53 17.10 9.49
C ASP A 61 -19.01 15.94 10.36
N HIS A 62 -18.75 16.22 11.64
CA HIS A 62 -18.29 15.20 12.60
C HIS A 62 -19.24 14.01 12.75
N HIS A 63 -20.56 14.21 12.63
CA HIS A 63 -21.54 13.13 12.77
C HIS A 63 -21.45 12.14 11.60
N TYR A 64 -21.26 12.64 10.38
CA TYR A 64 -21.08 11.81 9.20
C TYR A 64 -19.80 10.96 9.27
N HIS A 65 -18.69 11.55 9.73
CA HIS A 65 -17.42 10.82 9.89
C HIS A 65 -17.49 9.74 10.99
N HIS A 66 -18.17 10.02 12.10
CA HIS A 66 -18.37 9.05 13.17
C HIS A 66 -19.24 7.87 12.72
N TYR A 67 -20.31 8.13 11.97
CA TYR A 67 -21.17 7.09 11.40
C TYR A 67 -20.38 6.10 10.52
N HIS A 68 -19.51 6.60 9.63
CA HIS A 68 -18.70 5.76 8.76
C HIS A 68 -17.64 4.94 9.51
N ALA A 69 -17.08 5.49 10.59
CA ALA A 69 -16.21 4.75 11.50
C ALA A 69 -16.94 3.57 12.15
N GLU A 70 -18.12 3.81 12.73
CA GLU A 70 -18.95 2.77 13.35
C GLU A 70 -19.39 1.70 12.34
N MET A 71 -19.78 2.13 11.13
CA MET A 71 -20.15 1.19 10.06
C MET A 71 -18.97 0.29 9.69
N LEU A 72 -17.76 0.84 9.50
CA LEU A 72 -16.58 0.04 9.17
C LEU A 72 -16.23 -0.94 10.31
N ILE A 73 -16.26 -0.50 11.57
CA ILE A 73 -16.02 -1.35 12.74
C ILE A 73 -17.02 -2.50 12.77
N LYS A 74 -18.31 -2.21 12.57
CA LYS A 74 -19.36 -3.23 12.51
C LYS A 74 -19.09 -4.25 11.42
N LYS A 75 -18.79 -3.80 10.18
CA LYS A 75 -18.51 -4.74 9.07
C LYS A 75 -17.28 -5.61 9.30
N MET A 76 -16.23 -5.06 9.88
CA MET A 76 -15.05 -5.85 10.25
C MET A 76 -15.39 -6.88 11.33
N ASN A 77 -16.29 -6.57 12.27
CA ASN A 77 -16.70 -7.50 13.31
C ASN A 77 -17.62 -8.61 12.79
N ASP A 78 -18.47 -8.31 11.81
CA ASP A 78 -19.42 -9.24 11.19
C ASP A 78 -18.75 -10.21 10.21
N ASN A 79 -17.52 -9.92 9.74
CA ASN A 79 -16.76 -10.76 8.81
C ASN A 79 -15.43 -11.23 9.40
N THR A 80 -15.31 -12.54 9.66
CA THR A 80 -14.11 -13.16 10.27
C THR A 80 -12.82 -12.87 9.51
N ASN A 81 -12.84 -12.83 8.18
CA ASN A 81 -11.64 -12.55 7.38
C ASN A 81 -11.21 -11.10 7.52
N LEU A 82 -12.15 -10.15 7.43
CA LEU A 82 -11.86 -8.73 7.64
C LEU A 82 -11.39 -8.48 9.07
N LYS A 83 -11.99 -9.14 10.06
CA LYS A 83 -11.58 -9.09 11.47
C LYS A 83 -10.15 -9.57 11.69
N LEU A 84 -9.73 -10.63 10.98
CA LEU A 84 -8.38 -11.15 11.08
C LEU A 84 -7.38 -10.20 10.41
N LEU A 85 -7.71 -9.73 9.20
CA LEU A 85 -6.84 -8.83 8.43
C LEU A 85 -6.67 -7.47 9.12
N SER A 86 -7.72 -6.93 9.75
CA SER A 86 -7.69 -5.63 10.44
C SER A 86 -6.73 -5.57 11.63
N ARG A 87 -6.27 -6.73 12.14
CA ARG A 87 -5.20 -6.78 13.13
C ARG A 87 -3.84 -6.34 12.57
N THR A 88 -3.67 -6.37 11.25
CA THR A 88 -2.46 -5.85 10.61
C THR A 88 -2.68 -4.37 10.27
N PRO A 89 -1.83 -3.44 10.75
CA PRO A 89 -2.02 -2.01 10.54
C PRO A 89 -2.21 -1.58 9.09
N LEU A 90 -1.52 -2.25 8.15
CA LEU A 90 -1.64 -1.94 6.72
C LEU A 90 -3.06 -2.21 6.19
N TYR A 91 -3.63 -3.38 6.46
CA TYR A 91 -5.00 -3.70 6.01
C TYR A 91 -6.02 -2.77 6.66
N LEU A 92 -5.86 -2.48 7.96
CA LEU A 92 -6.76 -1.55 8.63
C LEU A 92 -6.75 -0.17 7.98
N ARG A 93 -5.56 0.35 7.65
CA ARG A 93 -5.41 1.62 6.93
C ARG A 93 -6.08 1.58 5.55
N LEU A 94 -5.93 0.47 4.81
CA LEU A 94 -6.56 0.31 3.51
C LEU A 94 -8.09 0.21 3.62
N PHE A 95 -8.63 -0.44 4.66
CA PHE A 95 -10.07 -0.47 4.93
C PHE A 95 -10.62 0.92 5.26
N CYS A 96 -9.94 1.69 6.12
CA CYS A 96 -10.32 3.07 6.40
C CYS A 96 -10.35 3.92 5.11
N TYR A 97 -9.36 3.72 4.25
CA TYR A 97 -9.29 4.42 2.97
C TYR A 97 -10.40 3.99 2.01
N PHE A 98 -10.68 2.69 1.90
CA PHE A 98 -11.79 2.16 1.11
C PHE A 98 -13.12 2.80 1.51
N THR A 99 -13.42 2.84 2.81
CA THR A 99 -14.62 3.50 3.34
C THR A 99 -14.63 5.00 3.04
N ARG A 100 -13.49 5.69 3.18
CA ARG A 100 -13.38 7.12 2.84
C ARG A 100 -13.71 7.39 1.36
N GLN A 101 -13.33 6.52 0.44
CA GLN A 101 -13.67 6.69 -0.97
C GLN A 101 -15.19 6.60 -1.20
N GLN A 102 -15.87 5.67 -0.54
CA GLN A 102 -17.32 5.58 -0.60
C GLN A 102 -18.01 6.84 -0.08
N MET A 103 -17.49 7.40 1.02
CA MET A 103 -18.00 8.67 1.56
C MET A 103 -17.94 9.81 0.54
N ILE A 104 -16.89 9.87 -0.28
CA ILE A 104 -16.74 10.90 -1.31
C ILE A 104 -17.79 10.70 -2.41
N LYS A 105 -17.95 9.47 -2.90
CA LYS A 105 -18.96 9.13 -3.92
C LYS A 105 -20.39 9.44 -3.45
N GLU A 106 -20.74 9.04 -2.23
CA GLU A 106 -22.07 9.29 -1.63
C GLU A 106 -22.41 10.79 -1.60
N LYS A 107 -21.41 11.64 -1.33
CA LYS A 107 -21.60 13.10 -1.31
C LYS A 107 -21.75 13.69 -2.71
N GLU A 108 -20.97 13.23 -3.68
CA GLU A 108 -21.01 13.73 -5.06
C GLU A 108 -22.32 13.36 -5.77
N GLU A 109 -22.87 12.16 -5.50
CA GLU A 109 -24.05 11.67 -6.20
C GLU A 109 -25.40 12.20 -5.65
N LYS A 110 -25.44 12.88 -4.48
CA LYS A 110 -26.67 13.42 -3.85
C LYS A 110 -27.89 12.47 -3.88
N LYS A 111 -27.69 11.15 -3.75
CA LYS A 111 -28.78 10.17 -3.81
C LYS A 111 -29.04 9.55 -2.43
N GLU A 112 -30.20 9.88 -1.86
CA GLU A 112 -30.76 9.27 -0.64
C GLU A 112 -30.90 7.74 -0.73
N ASP A 113 -30.93 7.19 -1.95
CA ASP A 113 -31.17 5.77 -2.25
C ASP A 113 -29.93 4.86 -2.09
N ILE A 114 -28.72 5.42 -1.90
CA ILE A 114 -27.46 4.67 -1.79
C ILE A 114 -27.27 4.04 -0.40
N ARG A 115 -28.00 4.50 0.64
CA ARG A 115 -27.89 3.93 2.01
C ARG A 115 -28.12 2.41 2.06
N ASN A 116 -28.81 1.84 1.07
CA ASN A 116 -29.04 0.39 0.94
C ASN A 116 -28.03 -0.35 0.04
N ARG A 117 -27.25 0.35 -0.80
CA ARG A 117 -26.15 -0.19 -1.62
C ARG A 117 -24.81 0.37 -1.14
N SER A 118 -24.46 0.05 0.09
CA SER A 118 -23.11 0.25 0.57
C SER A 118 -22.18 -0.68 -0.22
N ASP A 119 -21.23 -0.17 -1.03
CA ASP A 119 -20.19 -0.98 -1.70
C ASP A 119 -19.36 -1.79 -0.69
N LEU A 120 -19.36 -1.38 0.57
CA LEU A 120 -18.82 -2.13 1.70
C LEU A 120 -19.58 -3.45 1.92
N ASN A 121 -20.78 -3.65 1.38
CA ASN A 121 -21.49 -4.94 1.32
C ASN A 121 -20.82 -5.89 0.33
N GLU A 122 -20.12 -5.38 -0.68
CA GLU A 122 -19.34 -6.21 -1.61
C GLU A 122 -18.12 -6.84 -0.93
N LEU A 123 -17.75 -6.38 0.28
CA LEU A 123 -16.73 -7.04 1.10
C LEU A 123 -17.28 -8.28 1.83
N ASN A 124 -18.60 -8.51 1.82
CA ASN A 124 -19.19 -9.71 2.40
C ASN A 124 -18.99 -10.90 1.46
N GLY A 125 -18.40 -11.98 1.95
CA GLY A 125 -18.17 -13.19 1.16
C GLY A 125 -17.12 -13.05 0.04
N ILE A 126 -16.36 -11.94 0.01
CA ILE A 126 -15.31 -11.72 -0.97
C ILE A 126 -14.13 -12.69 -0.77
N THR A 127 -13.56 -13.20 -1.85
CA THR A 127 -12.32 -13.99 -1.79
C THR A 127 -11.13 -13.09 -1.45
N ILE A 128 -10.08 -13.66 -0.85
CA ILE A 128 -8.86 -12.91 -0.53
C ILE A 128 -8.25 -12.26 -1.79
N SER A 129 -8.24 -12.98 -2.92
CA SER A 129 -7.74 -12.45 -4.21
C SER A 129 -8.55 -11.23 -4.67
N LYS A 130 -9.88 -11.31 -4.65
CA LYS A 130 -10.74 -10.19 -5.05
C LYS A 130 -10.65 -9.02 -4.07
N LEU A 131 -10.41 -9.29 -2.79
CA LEU A 131 -10.13 -8.26 -1.79
C LEU A 131 -8.85 -7.51 -2.14
N TYR A 132 -7.75 -8.20 -2.44
CA TYR A 132 -6.51 -7.55 -2.85
C TYR A 132 -6.67 -6.69 -4.10
N GLU A 133 -7.39 -7.18 -5.10
CA GLU A 133 -7.71 -6.43 -6.31
C GLU A 133 -8.44 -5.12 -5.98
N LYS A 134 -9.49 -5.18 -5.15
CA LYS A 134 -10.21 -3.98 -4.69
C LYS A 134 -9.32 -3.02 -3.90
N LEU A 135 -8.44 -3.52 -3.02
CA LEU A 135 -7.54 -2.68 -2.23
C LEU A 135 -6.49 -2.00 -3.12
N LEU A 136 -5.98 -2.70 -4.14
CA LEU A 136 -5.06 -2.14 -5.13
C LEU A 136 -5.76 -1.08 -5.99
N GLU A 137 -6.95 -1.36 -6.49
CA GLU A 137 -7.75 -0.40 -7.26
C GLU A 137 -8.01 0.87 -6.43
N CYS A 138 -8.32 0.73 -5.15
CA CYS A 138 -8.43 1.87 -4.25
C CYS A 138 -7.11 2.62 -4.10
N HIS A 139 -5.98 1.94 -3.98
CA HIS A 139 -4.68 2.62 -3.94
C HIS A 139 -4.37 3.37 -5.24
N MET A 140 -4.74 2.81 -6.40
CA MET A 140 -4.63 3.50 -7.70
C MET A 140 -5.49 4.75 -7.75
N LYS A 141 -6.75 4.66 -7.31
CA LYS A 141 -7.67 5.82 -7.16
C LYS A 141 -7.06 6.91 -6.29
N TRP A 142 -6.41 6.52 -5.18
CA TRP A 142 -5.73 7.47 -4.32
C TRP A 142 -4.62 8.25 -5.04
N ASN A 143 -3.74 7.52 -5.72
CA ASN A 143 -2.62 8.13 -6.43
C ASN A 143 -3.11 9.01 -7.58
N TRP A 144 -4.16 8.59 -8.29
CA TRP A 144 -4.79 9.41 -9.33
C TRP A 144 -5.29 10.75 -8.78
N ILE A 145 -6.11 10.73 -7.72
CA ILE A 145 -6.63 11.94 -7.09
C ILE A 145 -5.50 12.83 -6.56
N LYS A 146 -4.45 12.22 -6.01
CA LYS A 146 -3.28 12.96 -5.51
C LYS A 146 -2.52 13.67 -6.63
N LEU A 147 -2.44 13.07 -7.83
CA LEU A 147 -1.72 13.63 -8.97
C LEU A 147 -2.54 14.65 -9.76
N ASN A 148 -3.82 14.36 -9.99
CA ASN A 148 -4.69 15.13 -10.88
C ASN A 148 -5.68 16.04 -10.14
N GLY A 149 -5.74 15.94 -8.81
CA GLY A 149 -6.75 16.62 -7.99
C GLY A 149 -8.13 15.95 -8.08
N THR A 150 -9.14 16.59 -7.50
CA THR A 150 -10.52 16.08 -7.42
C THR A 150 -11.39 16.45 -8.63
N LYS A 151 -10.81 17.11 -9.66
CA LYS A 151 -11.60 17.67 -10.77
C LYS A 151 -11.85 16.70 -11.92
N ASP A 152 -11.17 15.55 -11.93
CA ASP A 152 -11.22 14.62 -13.06
C ASP A 152 -11.94 13.34 -12.64
N THR A 153 -13.21 13.22 -13.04
CA THR A 153 -14.01 12.02 -12.84
C THR A 153 -13.51 10.94 -13.79
N SER A 154 -12.49 10.20 -13.39
CA SER A 154 -12.05 9.03 -14.15
C SER A 154 -13.21 8.04 -14.25
N ASN A 155 -13.42 7.48 -15.44
CA ASN A 155 -14.33 6.36 -15.60
C ASN A 155 -13.76 5.16 -14.83
N GLU A 156 -14.32 4.86 -13.65
CA GLU A 156 -13.75 3.91 -12.68
C GLU A 156 -13.44 2.53 -13.26
N GLN A 157 -14.09 2.18 -14.36
CA GLN A 157 -13.97 0.89 -15.04
C GLN A 157 -12.57 0.58 -15.61
N ASN A 158 -11.62 1.53 -15.63
CA ASN A 158 -10.31 1.29 -16.26
C ASN A 158 -9.07 1.74 -15.47
N MET A 159 -9.11 1.83 -14.13
CA MET A 159 -7.92 2.23 -13.36
C MET A 159 -6.70 1.34 -13.59
N PHE A 160 -6.90 0.04 -13.79
CA PHE A 160 -5.81 -0.87 -14.15
C PHE A 160 -5.20 -0.57 -15.52
N ASN A 161 -6.01 -0.11 -16.49
CA ASN A 161 -5.51 0.28 -17.81
C ASN A 161 -4.75 1.61 -17.75
N GLU A 162 -5.23 2.57 -16.95
CA GLU A 162 -4.53 3.85 -16.74
C GLU A 162 -3.14 3.66 -16.10
N PHE A 163 -3.03 2.72 -15.17
CA PHE A 163 -1.79 2.39 -14.47
C PHE A 163 -1.09 1.11 -14.99
N GLU A 164 -1.43 0.65 -16.19
CA GLU A 164 -0.93 -0.64 -16.72
C GLU A 164 0.60 -0.67 -16.75
N MET A 165 1.23 0.43 -17.18
CA MET A 165 2.68 0.57 -17.27
C MET A 165 3.35 0.49 -15.90
N GLU A 166 2.81 1.21 -14.89
CA GLU A 166 3.32 1.18 -13.52
C GLU A 166 3.19 -0.21 -12.90
N MET A 167 2.07 -0.88 -13.16
CA MET A 167 1.81 -2.23 -12.68
C MET A 167 2.75 -3.26 -13.30
N ASP A 168 2.94 -3.20 -14.61
CA ASP A 168 3.84 -4.09 -15.33
C ASP A 168 5.29 -3.90 -14.87
N TYR A 169 5.72 -2.65 -14.63
CA TYR A 169 7.02 -2.36 -14.03
C TYR A 169 7.15 -3.01 -12.65
N LEU A 170 6.19 -2.76 -11.75
CA LEU A 170 6.21 -3.28 -10.38
C LEU A 170 6.21 -4.81 -10.34
N SER A 171 5.42 -5.45 -11.20
CA SER A 171 5.40 -6.90 -11.38
C SER A 171 6.76 -7.43 -11.84
N HIS A 172 7.42 -6.76 -12.78
CA HIS A 172 8.76 -7.15 -13.24
C HIS A 172 9.80 -7.07 -12.13
N ILE A 173 9.88 -5.94 -11.42
CA ILE A 173 10.91 -5.79 -10.39
C ILE A 173 10.63 -6.65 -9.14
N ALA A 174 9.35 -6.89 -8.80
CA ALA A 174 8.98 -7.82 -7.74
C ALA A 174 9.40 -9.25 -8.08
N TRP A 175 9.20 -9.67 -9.33
CA TRP A 175 9.61 -10.98 -9.83
C TRP A 175 11.14 -11.16 -9.85
N GLU A 176 11.88 -10.16 -10.33
CA GLU A 176 13.35 -10.20 -10.33
C GLU A 176 13.92 -10.18 -8.91
N GLY A 177 13.35 -9.36 -8.01
CA GLY A 177 13.71 -9.36 -6.59
C GLY A 177 13.48 -10.73 -5.94
N LEU A 178 12.36 -11.39 -6.25
CA LEU A 178 12.07 -12.74 -5.74
C LEU A 178 13.08 -13.77 -6.24
N LYS A 179 13.36 -13.80 -7.55
CA LYS A 179 14.35 -14.74 -8.14
C LYS A 179 15.72 -14.63 -7.49
N CYS A 180 16.16 -13.41 -7.22
CA CYS A 180 17.46 -13.15 -6.61
C CYS A 180 17.45 -13.33 -5.08
N GLY A 181 16.29 -13.60 -4.46
CA GLY A 181 16.15 -13.61 -3.01
C GLY A 181 16.44 -12.25 -2.36
N GLN A 182 16.37 -11.17 -3.14
CA GLN A 182 16.76 -9.82 -2.74
C GLN A 182 15.52 -8.99 -2.42
N ALA A 183 15.41 -8.56 -1.17
CA ALA A 183 14.40 -7.58 -0.76
C ALA A 183 14.75 -6.16 -1.25
N ILE A 184 16.06 -5.90 -1.44
CA ILE A 184 16.59 -4.64 -1.95
C ILE A 184 16.90 -4.84 -3.44
N ILE A 185 16.20 -4.10 -4.29
CA ILE A 185 16.29 -4.16 -5.74
C ILE A 185 17.29 -3.11 -6.19
N SER A 186 18.41 -3.55 -6.76
CA SER A 186 19.48 -2.64 -7.20
C SER A 186 19.07 -1.75 -8.37
N CYS A 187 19.82 -0.68 -8.62
CA CYS A 187 19.59 0.22 -9.74
C CYS A 187 19.70 -0.49 -11.09
N GLU A 188 20.60 -1.48 -11.20
CA GLU A 188 20.80 -2.25 -12.42
C GLU A 188 19.56 -3.10 -12.76
N ILE A 189 18.93 -3.73 -11.75
CA ILE A 189 17.70 -4.50 -11.94
C ILE A 189 16.56 -3.56 -12.32
N GLN A 190 16.43 -2.43 -11.61
CA GLN A 190 15.43 -1.40 -11.93
C GLN A 190 15.59 -0.87 -13.35
N GLN A 191 16.82 -0.56 -13.77
CA GLN A 191 17.08 -0.05 -15.12
C GLN A 191 16.78 -1.08 -16.21
N LYS A 192 17.09 -2.36 -15.97
CA LYS A 192 16.73 -3.45 -16.89
C LYS A 192 15.21 -3.56 -17.05
N ALA A 193 14.46 -3.54 -15.95
CA ALA A 193 13.00 -3.55 -15.99
C ALA A 193 12.46 -2.30 -16.70
N LEU A 194 13.01 -1.11 -16.41
CA LEU A 194 12.61 0.13 -17.04
C LEU A 194 12.86 0.11 -18.56
N ASN A 195 13.93 -0.52 -19.03
CA ASN A 195 14.18 -0.68 -20.46
C ASN A 195 13.13 -1.57 -21.14
N ILE A 196 12.71 -2.66 -20.50
CA ILE A 196 11.60 -3.51 -21.00
C ILE A 196 10.31 -2.69 -21.09
N ILE A 197 10.02 -1.90 -20.05
CA ILE A 197 8.83 -1.06 -19.98
C ILE A 197 8.85 0.06 -21.02
N ASN A 198 9.97 0.75 -21.22
CA ASN A 198 10.12 1.75 -22.27
C ASN A 198 9.89 1.16 -23.67
N ASN A 199 10.30 -0.08 -23.90
CA ASN A 199 10.10 -0.76 -25.18
C ASN A 199 8.63 -1.17 -25.40
N LYS A 200 7.96 -1.64 -24.35
CA LYS A 200 6.55 -2.07 -24.42
C LYS A 200 5.58 -0.90 -24.46
N TYR A 201 5.89 0.17 -23.71
CA TYR A 201 5.09 1.39 -23.63
C TYR A 201 5.98 2.56 -24.08
N PRO A 202 6.11 2.85 -25.38
CA PRO A 202 6.93 3.95 -25.84
C PRO A 202 6.37 5.30 -25.37
N ARG A 203 7.25 6.20 -24.93
CA ARG A 203 6.83 7.57 -24.61
C ARG A 203 6.41 8.32 -25.87
N GLY A 204 5.25 8.97 -25.81
CA GLY A 204 4.76 9.80 -26.90
C GLY A 204 5.52 11.12 -27.08
N HIS A 205 5.85 11.84 -26.00
CA HIS A 205 6.50 13.15 -26.08
C HIS A 205 7.46 13.42 -24.89
N ILE A 206 8.55 14.16 -25.13
CA ILE A 206 9.60 14.41 -24.10
C ILE A 206 9.14 15.35 -22.98
N SER A 207 8.17 16.23 -23.27
CA SER A 207 7.54 17.10 -22.26
C SER A 207 6.63 16.33 -21.30
N VAL A 208 6.24 15.10 -21.65
CA VAL A 208 5.48 14.24 -20.74
C VAL A 208 6.43 13.69 -19.69
N MET A 209 5.95 13.67 -18.45
CA MET A 209 6.67 13.14 -17.31
C MET A 209 7.36 11.81 -17.65
N SER A 210 8.63 11.74 -17.24
CA SER A 210 9.20 10.56 -16.60
C SER A 210 8.36 9.26 -16.57
N GLN A 211 8.61 8.20 -17.35
CA GLN A 211 7.99 6.90 -17.02
C GLN A 211 8.46 6.45 -15.64
N TRP A 212 9.76 6.61 -15.39
CA TRP A 212 10.34 6.39 -14.09
C TRP A 212 9.74 7.32 -13.02
N SER A 213 9.57 8.60 -13.32
CA SER A 213 8.97 9.55 -12.37
C SER A 213 7.50 9.21 -12.07
N ARG A 214 6.73 8.74 -13.06
CA ARG A 214 5.37 8.20 -12.87
C ARG A 214 5.37 6.98 -11.94
N ILE A 215 6.21 5.99 -12.22
CA ILE A 215 6.39 4.80 -11.38
C ILE A 215 6.76 5.19 -9.94
N HIS A 216 7.68 6.13 -9.78
CA HIS A 216 8.14 6.59 -8.47
C HIS A 216 7.00 7.27 -7.69
N LEU A 217 6.23 8.15 -8.35
CA LEU A 217 5.08 8.83 -7.75
C LEU A 217 3.97 7.90 -7.31
N PHE A 218 3.89 6.69 -7.90
CA PHE A 218 2.92 5.66 -7.54
C PHE A 218 3.13 5.09 -6.13
N GLY A 219 4.31 5.31 -5.51
CA GLY A 219 4.49 5.17 -4.06
C GLY A 219 4.62 3.74 -3.52
N PHE A 220 4.76 2.74 -4.38
CA PHE A 220 5.04 1.36 -3.98
C PHE A 220 6.53 1.05 -3.81
N LEU A 221 7.42 1.98 -4.18
CA LEU A 221 8.86 1.83 -4.03
C LEU A 221 9.40 2.83 -3.00
N GLN A 222 10.20 2.32 -2.07
CA GLN A 222 10.91 3.10 -1.05
C GLN A 222 12.42 3.00 -1.29
N GLY A 223 13.17 4.04 -0.93
CA GLY A 223 14.63 4.07 -1.01
C GLY A 223 15.21 5.02 -2.05
N GLN A 224 14.38 5.65 -2.89
CA GLN A 224 14.83 6.78 -3.71
C GLN A 224 14.79 8.08 -2.90
N GLU A 225 15.95 8.72 -2.75
CA GLU A 225 16.08 10.01 -2.06
C GLU A 225 15.75 11.20 -2.97
N SER A 226 15.95 11.06 -4.28
CA SER A 226 15.61 12.10 -5.25
C SER A 226 14.10 12.11 -5.50
N MET A 227 13.49 13.29 -5.41
CA MET A 227 12.05 13.44 -5.65
C MET A 227 11.67 13.28 -7.14
N ASN A 228 12.57 13.61 -8.07
CA ASN A 228 12.29 13.58 -9.51
C ASN A 228 13.48 13.04 -10.35
N PRO A 229 13.95 11.82 -10.09
CA PRO A 229 14.96 11.22 -10.94
C PRO A 229 14.36 10.90 -12.32
N SER A 230 15.17 11.00 -13.37
CA SER A 230 14.81 10.56 -14.74
C SER A 230 15.07 9.07 -14.99
N HIS A 231 15.83 8.43 -14.08
CA HIS A 231 16.25 7.03 -14.11
C HIS A 231 16.51 6.53 -12.67
N PRO A 232 16.57 5.22 -12.40
CA PRO A 232 16.87 4.70 -11.06
C PRO A 232 18.26 5.12 -10.59
N ILE A 233 18.35 5.76 -9.42
CA ILE A 233 19.61 6.25 -8.84
C ILE A 233 20.01 5.44 -7.61
N ASN A 234 19.03 5.13 -6.75
CA ASN A 234 19.22 4.33 -5.54
C ASN A 234 18.60 2.93 -5.63
N SER A 235 19.07 2.03 -4.79
CA SER A 235 18.39 0.74 -4.60
C SER A 235 17.03 0.97 -3.92
N VAL A 236 16.03 0.17 -4.29
CA VAL A 236 14.67 0.31 -3.76
C VAL A 236 14.16 -0.95 -3.10
N VAL A 237 13.16 -0.80 -2.24
CA VAL A 237 12.40 -1.89 -1.64
C VAL A 237 10.92 -1.66 -1.95
N VAL A 238 10.19 -2.74 -2.26
CA VAL A 238 8.72 -2.65 -2.38
C VAL A 238 8.14 -2.40 -0.98
N CYS A 239 7.39 -1.30 -0.81
CA CYS A 239 6.88 -0.78 0.46
C CYS A 239 6.19 -1.84 1.36
N CYS A 240 5.65 -2.90 0.75
CA CYS A 240 5.18 -4.06 1.49
C CYS A 240 5.43 -5.35 0.70
N LEU A 241 5.94 -6.38 1.37
CA LEU A 241 6.10 -7.71 0.78
C LEU A 241 4.77 -8.32 0.30
N LEU A 242 3.65 -7.93 0.89
CA LEU A 242 2.31 -8.35 0.44
C LEU A 242 1.98 -7.78 -0.94
N PHE A 243 2.31 -6.50 -1.17
CA PHE A 243 2.18 -5.92 -2.50
C PHE A 243 3.18 -6.55 -3.48
N GLY A 244 4.40 -6.85 -3.04
CA GLY A 244 5.37 -7.60 -3.85
C GLY A 244 4.83 -8.97 -4.32
N GLN A 245 4.28 -9.77 -3.39
CA GLN A 245 3.64 -11.06 -3.72
C GLN A 245 2.44 -10.90 -4.63
N MET A 246 1.63 -9.85 -4.42
CA MET A 246 0.49 -9.56 -5.27
C MET A 246 0.91 -9.15 -6.68
N PHE A 247 1.95 -8.32 -6.83
CA PHE A 247 2.48 -7.94 -8.14
C PHE A 247 3.07 -9.12 -8.91
N ILE A 248 3.67 -10.09 -8.21
CA ILE A 248 4.11 -11.35 -8.84
C ILE A 248 2.93 -12.10 -9.43
N SER A 249 1.80 -12.17 -8.72
CA SER A 249 0.60 -12.88 -9.17
C SER A 249 -0.19 -12.20 -10.30
N ILE A 250 0.15 -10.96 -10.66
CA ILE A 250 -0.44 -10.24 -11.80
C ILE A 250 0.19 -10.69 -13.12
N LYS A 251 1.38 -11.30 -13.06
CA LYS A 251 2.11 -11.85 -14.20
C LYS A 251 1.75 -13.30 -14.46
#